data_AF-A0ABD5DFG8-F1
#
_entry.id   AF-A0ABD5DFG8-F1
#
_cell.length_a   1.000
_cell.length_b   1.000
_cell.length_c   1.000
_cell.angle_alpha   90.00
_cell.angle_beta   90.00
_cell.angle_gamma   90.00
#
_symmetry.space_group_name_H-M   'P 1'
#
loop_
_entity.id
_entity.type
_entity.pdbx_description
1 polymer ?
#
loop_
_entity_poly.entity_id
_entity_poly.type
_entity_poly.pdbx_seq_one_letter_code
_entity_poly.pdbx_strand_id
1 'polypeptide(L)'
;GKVHMISHPGNPKFPVDIPAIAEAAARYQVALEINNSSFVSSRVGSEDNCRAIAAAVRDAGGWVALGSDSHTAFTLGEFTECRKILDAVDFPEERILNVSPCRLLNFLESRGMPAIPEFADL
;
A
#
# COMPACT_ATOMS: atom_id res chain seq x y z
N GLY A 1 -4.11 9.36 13.19
CA GLY A 1 -2.69 9.66 13.52
C GLY A 1 -2.11 10.63 12.51
N LYS A 2 -0.79 10.90 12.55
CA LYS A 2 -0.11 11.88 11.66
C LYS A 2 0.31 11.34 10.27
N VAL A 3 0.24 10.03 10.07
CA VAL A 3 0.74 9.36 8.86
C VAL A 3 -0.43 8.65 8.14
N HIS A 4 -0.40 8.65 6.82
CA HIS A 4 -1.40 8.00 5.96
C HIS A 4 -0.95 6.62 5.47
N MET A 5 0.35 6.46 5.22
CA MET A 5 0.93 5.24 4.67
C MET A 5 2.31 4.98 5.28
N ILE A 6 2.65 3.70 5.49
CA ILE A 6 4.02 3.26 5.79
C ILE A 6 4.62 2.66 4.52
N SER A 7 5.75 3.20 4.09
CA SER A 7 6.43 2.77 2.86
C SER A 7 7.23 1.48 3.08
N HIS A 8 7.20 0.60 2.08
CA HIS A 8 7.95 -0.65 1.95
C HIS A 8 8.19 -1.41 3.28
N PRO A 9 7.13 -1.75 4.05
CA PRO A 9 7.25 -2.46 5.32
C PRO A 9 7.78 -3.90 5.17
N GLY A 10 7.78 -4.45 3.95
CA GLY A 10 8.35 -5.78 3.65
C GLY A 10 9.87 -5.81 3.54
N ASN A 11 10.55 -4.68 3.69
CA ASN A 11 12.00 -4.59 3.54
C ASN A 11 12.72 -5.48 4.58
N PRO A 12 13.45 -6.53 4.16
CA PRO A 12 14.08 -7.47 5.08
C PRO A 12 15.17 -6.86 5.95
N LYS A 13 15.69 -5.68 5.59
CA LYS A 13 16.64 -4.92 6.45
C LYS A 13 16.00 -4.43 7.76
N PHE A 14 14.67 -4.37 7.82
CA PHE A 14 13.90 -3.92 8.97
C PHE A 14 12.86 -4.99 9.32
N PRO A 15 13.26 -6.09 9.98
CA PRO A 15 12.34 -7.13 10.37
C PRO A 15 11.27 -6.57 11.32
N VAL A 16 10.02 -6.96 11.08
CA VAL A 16 8.85 -6.52 11.84
C VAL A 16 7.96 -7.70 12.16
N ASP A 17 7.15 -7.55 13.21
CA ASP A 17 6.02 -8.44 13.46
C ASP A 17 4.87 -8.08 12.50
N ILE A 18 4.78 -8.82 11.39
CA ILE A 18 3.86 -8.54 10.28
C ILE A 18 2.39 -8.53 10.74
N PRO A 19 1.88 -9.55 11.46
CA PRO A 19 0.52 -9.50 12.03
C PRO A 19 0.28 -8.26 12.90
N ALA A 20 1.19 -7.96 13.82
CA ALA A 20 1.01 -6.84 14.74
C ALA A 20 0.95 -5.47 14.01
N ILE A 21 1.80 -5.26 13.00
CA ILE A 21 1.76 -4.01 12.23
C ILE A 21 0.52 -3.92 11.33
N ALA A 22 0.03 -5.04 10.79
CA ALA A 22 -1.17 -5.07 9.95
C ALA A 22 -2.42 -4.75 10.78
N GLU A 23 -2.55 -5.34 11.97
CA GLU A 23 -3.63 -5.04 12.91
C GLU A 23 -3.60 -3.57 13.36
N ALA A 24 -2.42 -3.05 13.70
CA ALA A 24 -2.26 -1.65 14.07
C ALA A 24 -2.62 -0.72 12.90
N ALA A 25 -2.16 -1.03 11.69
CA ALA A 25 -2.47 -0.26 10.49
C ALA A 25 -3.97 -0.22 10.21
N ALA A 26 -4.66 -1.35 10.29
CA ALA A 26 -6.11 -1.43 10.15
C ALA A 26 -6.83 -0.58 11.23
N ARG A 27 -6.44 -0.74 12.51
CA ARG A 27 -7.01 0.00 13.64
C ARG A 27 -6.88 1.51 13.52
N TYR A 28 -5.72 1.99 13.06
CA TYR A 28 -5.44 3.42 12.93
C TYR A 28 -5.73 3.98 11.52
N GLN A 29 -6.34 3.16 10.66
CA GLN A 29 -6.66 3.49 9.27
C GLN A 29 -5.44 3.96 8.47
N VAL A 30 -4.26 3.36 8.70
CA VAL A 30 -3.01 3.62 7.97
C VAL A 30 -2.86 2.55 6.89
N ALA A 31 -2.49 2.95 5.68
CA ALA A 31 -2.21 2.01 4.60
C ALA A 31 -0.80 1.43 4.73
N LEU A 32 -0.64 0.16 4.37
CA LEU A 32 0.68 -0.45 4.18
C LEU A 32 1.00 -0.52 2.69
N GLU A 33 2.21 -0.08 2.31
CA GLU A 33 2.62 -0.04 0.91
C GLU A 33 3.00 -1.44 0.38
N ILE A 34 2.52 -1.78 -0.81
CA ILE A 34 3.14 -2.80 -1.68
C ILE A 34 3.94 -2.05 -2.76
N ASN A 35 5.26 -2.12 -2.64
CA ASN A 35 6.20 -1.26 -3.36
C ASN A 35 6.84 -1.98 -4.55
N ASN A 36 6.59 -1.51 -5.77
CA ASN A 36 6.96 -2.21 -7.01
C ASN A 36 8.48 -2.34 -7.19
N SER A 37 9.25 -1.31 -6.80
CA SER A 37 10.72 -1.34 -6.93
C SER A 37 11.39 -2.46 -6.11
N SER A 38 10.72 -2.94 -5.05
CA SER A 38 11.24 -3.99 -4.17
C SER A 38 11.44 -5.31 -4.91
N PHE A 39 10.66 -5.55 -5.96
CA PHE A 39 10.71 -6.77 -6.77
C PHE A 39 11.64 -6.66 -7.97
N VAL A 40 12.01 -5.43 -8.38
CA VAL A 40 12.77 -5.17 -9.60
C VAL A 40 14.25 -4.89 -9.31
N SER A 41 14.57 -4.12 -8.27
CA SER A 41 15.93 -3.59 -8.12
C SER A 41 16.42 -3.32 -6.70
N SER A 42 15.56 -2.97 -5.74
CA SER A 42 16.02 -2.30 -4.51
C SER A 42 16.16 -3.19 -3.28
N ARG A 43 15.29 -4.19 -3.10
CA ARG A 43 15.12 -4.91 -1.82
C ARG A 43 14.99 -6.41 -2.03
N VAL A 44 16.03 -7.03 -2.58
CA VAL A 44 16.11 -8.49 -2.80
C VAL A 44 15.68 -9.26 -1.54
N GLY A 45 14.80 -10.24 -1.71
CA GLY A 45 14.22 -11.02 -0.62
C GLY A 45 12.96 -10.42 0.01
N SER A 46 12.43 -9.31 -0.52
CA SER A 46 11.16 -8.74 -0.01
C SER A 46 9.92 -9.51 -0.45
N GLU A 47 10.00 -10.42 -1.42
CA GLU A 47 8.81 -11.05 -2.01
C GLU A 47 7.96 -11.79 -0.97
N ASP A 48 8.57 -12.67 -0.19
CA ASP A 48 7.87 -13.44 0.86
C ASP A 48 7.26 -12.51 1.92
N ASN A 49 8.00 -11.48 2.34
CA ASN A 49 7.50 -10.50 3.30
C ASN A 49 6.35 -9.66 2.72
N CYS A 50 6.43 -9.23 1.47
CA CYS A 50 5.38 -8.48 0.81
C CYS A 50 4.11 -9.31 0.65
N ARG A 51 4.24 -10.60 0.31
CA ARG A 51 3.13 -11.55 0.28
C ARG A 51 2.51 -11.74 1.66
N ALA A 52 3.34 -11.91 2.69
CA ALA A 52 2.88 -12.03 4.08
C ALA A 52 2.18 -10.75 4.56
N ILE A 53 2.69 -9.56 4.22
CA ILE A 53 2.06 -8.28 4.53
C ILE A 53 0.72 -8.14 3.82
N ALA A 54 0.65 -8.46 2.52
CA ALA A 54 -0.61 -8.41 1.79
C ALA A 54 -1.66 -9.33 2.42
N ALA A 55 -1.31 -10.58 2.73
CA ALA A 55 -2.20 -11.52 3.40
C ALA A 55 -2.63 -11.02 4.79
N ALA A 56 -1.70 -10.52 5.60
CA ALA A 56 -2.01 -10.00 6.94
C ALA A 56 -2.93 -8.76 6.88
N VAL A 57 -2.72 -7.86 5.91
CA VAL A 57 -3.59 -6.68 5.73
C VAL A 57 -4.98 -7.10 5.24
N ARG A 58 -5.08 -8.11 4.37
CA ARG A 58 -6.36 -8.70 3.95
C ARG A 58 -7.12 -9.21 5.17
N ASP A 59 -6.47 -10.03 5.99
CA ASP A 59 -7.10 -10.68 7.15
C ASP A 59 -7.46 -9.67 8.25
N ALA A 60 -6.64 -8.63 8.43
CA ALA A 60 -6.92 -7.53 9.37
C ALA A 60 -7.97 -6.53 8.84
N GLY A 61 -8.36 -6.61 7.55
CA GLY A 61 -9.26 -5.64 6.92
C GLY A 61 -8.65 -4.24 6.84
N GLY A 62 -7.33 -4.13 6.63
CA GLY A 62 -6.60 -2.86 6.49
C GLY A 62 -6.63 -2.30 5.07
N TRP A 63 -5.84 -1.27 4.79
CA TRP A 63 -5.71 -0.68 3.44
C TRP A 63 -4.33 -0.99 2.87
N VAL A 64 -4.25 -1.23 1.56
CA VAL A 64 -2.97 -1.20 0.83
C VAL A 64 -2.90 0.01 -0.10
N ALA A 65 -1.69 0.53 -0.24
CA ALA A 65 -1.35 1.53 -1.23
C ALA A 65 -0.25 0.97 -2.14
N LEU A 66 -0.35 1.25 -3.43
CA LEU A 66 0.63 0.88 -4.44
C LEU A 66 1.57 2.07 -4.67
N GLY A 67 2.87 1.80 -4.58
CA GLY A 67 3.91 2.78 -4.87
C GLY A 67 4.93 2.19 -5.83
N SER A 68 5.24 2.92 -6.91
CA SER A 68 6.23 2.49 -7.88
C SER A 68 7.65 2.77 -7.37
N ASP A 69 7.78 3.72 -6.43
CA ASP A 69 9.05 4.21 -5.89
C ASP A 69 9.95 4.74 -7.02
N SER A 70 9.32 5.41 -7.98
CA SER A 70 9.96 5.88 -9.20
C SER A 70 10.93 7.02 -8.93
N HIS A 71 12.18 6.83 -9.36
CA HIS A 71 13.21 7.87 -9.35
C HIS A 71 13.37 8.55 -10.71
N THR A 72 12.65 8.06 -11.74
CA THR A 72 12.50 8.67 -13.06
C THR A 72 11.09 8.40 -13.59
N ALA A 73 10.60 9.22 -14.51
CA ALA A 73 9.24 9.11 -15.06
C ALA A 73 8.98 7.80 -15.82
N PHE A 74 10.03 7.10 -16.29
CA PHE A 74 9.91 5.86 -17.07
C PHE A 74 9.28 4.69 -16.31
N THR A 75 9.16 4.78 -14.99
CA THR A 75 8.56 3.73 -14.15
C THR A 75 7.33 4.22 -13.38
N LEU A 76 6.87 5.45 -13.66
CA LEU A 76 5.77 6.07 -12.94
C LEU A 76 4.47 5.29 -13.18
N GLY A 77 3.82 4.85 -12.11
CA GLY A 77 2.56 4.10 -12.20
C GLY A 77 2.71 2.63 -12.59
N GLU A 78 3.94 2.13 -12.73
CA GLU A 78 4.18 0.71 -12.98
C GLU A 78 3.98 -0.10 -11.69
N PHE A 79 2.92 -0.91 -11.67
CA PHE A 79 2.51 -1.73 -10.51
C PHE A 79 2.38 -3.22 -10.83
N THR A 80 2.92 -3.66 -11.96
CA THR A 80 2.77 -5.04 -12.46
C THR A 80 3.19 -6.10 -11.42
N GLU A 81 4.29 -5.90 -10.71
CA GLU A 81 4.75 -6.86 -9.69
C GLU A 81 3.92 -6.78 -8.41
N CYS A 82 3.52 -5.57 -8.00
CA CYS A 82 2.59 -5.41 -6.89
C CYS A 82 1.29 -6.18 -7.14
N ARG A 83 0.77 -6.13 -8.36
CA ARG A 83 -0.49 -6.78 -8.71
C ARG A 83 -0.41 -8.30 -8.59
N LYS A 84 0.69 -8.91 -9.07
CA LYS A 84 0.93 -10.36 -8.91
C LYS A 84 0.93 -10.79 -7.44
N ILE A 85 1.52 -9.99 -6.55
CA ILE A 85 1.54 -10.28 -5.10
C ILE A 85 0.13 -10.23 -4.51
N LEU A 86 -0.65 -9.21 -4.86
CA LEU A 86 -2.03 -9.05 -4.38
C LEU A 86 -2.95 -10.15 -4.91
N ASP A 87 -2.88 -10.47 -6.20
CA ASP A 87 -3.69 -11.51 -6.82
C ASP A 87 -3.38 -12.88 -6.20
N ALA A 88 -2.12 -13.17 -5.90
CA ALA A 88 -1.71 -14.45 -5.33
C ALA A 88 -2.09 -14.66 -3.86
N VAL A 89 -2.66 -13.65 -3.20
CA VAL A 89 -3.28 -13.77 -1.87
C VAL A 89 -4.77 -13.44 -1.90
N ASP A 90 -5.37 -13.37 -3.08
CA ASP A 90 -6.78 -12.99 -3.27
C ASP A 90 -7.13 -11.70 -2.53
N PHE A 91 -6.26 -10.68 -2.64
CA PHE A 91 -6.43 -9.43 -1.92
C PHE A 91 -7.67 -8.67 -2.43
N PRO A 92 -8.57 -8.20 -1.55
CA PRO A 92 -9.80 -7.53 -1.95
C PRO A 92 -9.52 -6.20 -2.67
N GLU A 93 -10.04 -6.08 -3.90
CA GLU A 93 -9.91 -4.88 -4.73
C GLU A 93 -10.42 -3.63 -4.01
N GLU A 94 -11.50 -3.75 -3.23
CA GLU A 94 -12.10 -2.67 -2.45
C GLU A 94 -11.21 -2.12 -1.34
N ARG A 95 -10.11 -2.81 -1.00
CA ARG A 95 -9.12 -2.39 0.00
C ARG A 95 -7.81 -1.87 -0.59
N ILE A 96 -7.76 -1.69 -1.91
CA ILE A 96 -6.65 -1.04 -2.63
C ILE A 96 -6.98 0.43 -2.85
N LEU A 97 -6.14 1.35 -2.35
CA LEU A 97 -6.40 2.80 -2.46
C LEU A 97 -6.27 3.33 -3.89
N ASN A 98 -5.37 2.77 -4.69
CA ASN A 98 -5.01 3.27 -6.02
C ASN A 98 -6.03 2.97 -7.13
N VAL A 99 -7.15 2.31 -6.81
CA VAL A 99 -8.16 1.92 -7.81
C VAL A 99 -8.80 3.13 -8.51
N SER A 100 -9.01 4.23 -7.79
CA SER A 100 -9.47 5.48 -8.38
C SER A 100 -9.00 6.70 -7.59
N PRO A 101 -8.90 7.88 -8.22
CA PRO A 101 -8.61 9.14 -7.52
C PRO A 101 -9.59 9.40 -6.37
N CYS A 102 -10.89 9.31 -6.65
CA CYS A 102 -11.96 9.46 -5.66
C CYS A 102 -11.75 8.59 -4.41
N ARG A 103 -11.30 7.33 -4.57
CA ARG A 103 -11.09 6.44 -3.42
C ARG A 103 -9.95 6.93 -2.52
N LEU A 104 -8.83 7.34 -3.10
CA LEU A 104 -7.70 7.89 -2.34
C LEU A 104 -8.09 9.21 -1.65
N LEU A 105 -8.81 10.09 -2.36
CA LEU A 105 -9.28 11.37 -1.79
C LEU A 105 -10.24 11.13 -0.62
N ASN A 106 -11.24 10.26 -0.79
CA ASN A 106 -12.15 9.88 0.30
C ASN A 106 -11.41 9.31 1.52
N PHE A 107 -10.37 8.51 1.29
CA PHE A 107 -9.52 8.01 2.38
C PHE A 107 -8.82 9.15 3.12
N LEU A 108 -8.19 10.09 2.39
CA LEU A 108 -7.51 11.24 3.00
C LEU A 108 -8.49 12.16 3.76
N GLU A 109 -9.68 12.39 3.20
CA GLU A 109 -10.74 13.16 3.86
C GLU A 109 -11.23 12.48 5.14
N SER A 110 -11.45 11.16 5.11
CA SER A 110 -11.79 10.38 6.31
C SER A 110 -10.72 10.46 7.40
N ARG A 111 -9.48 10.82 7.02
CA ARG A 111 -8.33 11.00 7.90
C ARG A 111 -8.09 12.45 8.32
N GLY A 112 -8.99 13.36 7.96
CA GLY A 112 -9.02 14.75 8.41
C GLY A 112 -8.45 15.78 7.43
N MET A 113 -8.12 15.37 6.20
CA MET A 113 -7.78 16.33 5.14
C MET A 113 -9.05 17.05 4.66
N PRO A 114 -9.06 18.39 4.50
CA PRO A 114 -10.17 19.06 3.83
C PRO A 114 -10.29 18.58 2.38
N ALA A 115 -11.53 18.54 1.87
CA ALA A 115 -11.78 18.28 0.46
C ALA A 115 -11.01 19.28 -0.43
N ILE A 116 -10.53 18.82 -1.58
CA ILE A 116 -9.77 19.64 -2.55
C ILE A 116 -10.68 19.94 -3.74
N PRO A 117 -11.23 21.17 -3.85
CA PRO A 117 -12.21 21.50 -4.89
C PRO A 117 -11.69 21.27 -6.32
N GLU A 118 -10.40 21.46 -6.55
CA GLU A 118 -9.75 21.27 -7.85
C GLU A 118 -9.75 19.80 -8.32
N PHE A 119 -10.04 18.85 -7.42
CA PHE A 119 -10.11 17.41 -7.71
C PHE A 119 -11.54 16.86 -7.76
N ALA A 120 -12.56 17.73 -7.74
CA ALA A 120 -13.96 17.30 -7.71
C ALA A 120 -14.40 16.48 -8.93
N ASP A 121 -13.72 16.64 -10.07
CA ASP A 121 -14.06 16.00 -11.35
C ASP A 121 -13.21 14.74 -11.66
N LEU A 122 -12.38 14.27 -10.70
CA LEU A 122 -11.51 13.09 -10.88
C LEU A 122 -12.16 11.74 -10.55
#